data_AF-A0A661WZY2-F1
#
_entry.id   AF-A0A661WZY2-F1
#
_cell.length_a   1.000
_cell.length_b   1.000
_cell.length_c   1.000
_cell.angle_alpha   90.00
_cell.angle_beta   90.00
_cell.angle_gamma   90.00
#
_symmetry.space_group_name_H-M   'P 1'
#
loop_
_entity.id
_entity.type
_entity.pdbx_description
1 polymer ?
#
loop_
_entity_poly.entity_id
_entity_poly.type
_entity_poly.pdbx_seq_one_letter_code
_entity_poly.pdbx_strand_id
1 'polypeptide(L)'
;MIHKEGFTLIELMITISIFAIIMVGLYPIYTHIVAFNMENYIRTALNDNLRAGMDRLSRELREATEVNDPDDPDNSFPDGEERNSIVFVHPDPQNPETEEMVKYVIAASSAYSIPYFPEGKELRRYVWNGTDWEGGNPITEPIIYNIVFKRQGQLIKIAIISRVILRKGKEAQDYIFIGNIGVRNALP
;
A
#
# COMPACT_ATOMS: atom_id res chain seq x y z
N MET A 1 -60.08 20.99 -30.41
CA MET A 1 -59.02 21.62 -31.24
C MET A 1 -57.90 22.02 -30.30
N ILE A 2 -56.82 21.25 -30.22
CA ILE A 2 -55.70 21.54 -29.29
C ILE A 2 -54.77 22.50 -30.03
N HIS A 3 -54.77 23.78 -29.62
CA HIS A 3 -53.77 24.73 -30.09
C HIS A 3 -52.40 24.27 -29.57
N LYS A 4 -51.49 23.92 -30.48
CA LYS A 4 -50.06 23.78 -30.15
C LYS A 4 -49.44 25.16 -30.28
N GLU A 5 -49.50 25.95 -29.21
CA GLU A 5 -48.73 27.19 -29.13
C GLU A 5 -47.24 26.82 -29.13
N GLY A 6 -46.51 27.34 -30.12
CA GLY A 6 -45.07 27.12 -30.24
C GLY A 6 -44.30 27.96 -29.22
N PHE A 7 -43.15 27.44 -28.77
CA PHE A 7 -42.27 28.14 -27.84
C PHE A 7 -41.79 29.47 -28.45
N THR A 8 -41.90 30.57 -27.71
CA THR A 8 -41.40 31.86 -28.20
C THR A 8 -39.87 31.93 -28.06
N LEU A 9 -39.22 32.71 -28.92
CA LEU A 9 -37.77 32.92 -28.86
C LEU A 9 -37.33 33.47 -27.49
N ILE A 10 -38.13 34.36 -26.90
CA ILE A 10 -37.84 34.97 -25.59
C ILE A 10 -37.91 33.93 -24.46
N GLU A 11 -38.90 33.04 -24.47
CA GLU A 11 -38.99 31.94 -23.49
C GLU A 11 -37.80 30.99 -23.59
N LEU A 12 -37.33 30.71 -24.82
CA LEU A 12 -36.12 29.90 -25.02
C LEU A 12 -34.89 30.58 -24.41
N MET A 13 -34.71 31.89 -24.64
CA MET A 13 -33.60 32.65 -24.07
C MET A 13 -33.64 32.68 -22.54
N ILE A 14 -34.81 32.89 -21.94
CA ILE A 14 -34.99 32.86 -20.49
C ILE A 14 -34.68 31.47 -19.94
N THR A 15 -35.16 30.42 -20.60
CA THR A 15 -34.93 29.02 -20.17
C THR A 15 -33.45 28.67 -20.18
N ILE A 16 -32.73 29.00 -21.26
CA ILE A 16 -31.28 28.76 -21.38
C ILE A 16 -30.51 29.57 -20.32
N SER A 17 -30.95 30.80 -20.04
CA SER A 17 -30.31 31.66 -19.02
C SER A 17 -30.47 31.08 -17.62
N ILE A 18 -31.68 30.65 -17.25
CA ILE A 18 -31.94 30.00 -15.97
C ILE A 18 -31.12 28.70 -15.85
N PHE A 19 -31.09 27.90 -16.92
CA PHE A 19 -30.30 26.68 -16.96
C PHE A 19 -28.79 26.93 -16.79
N ALA A 20 -28.25 27.97 -17.42
CA ALA A 20 -26.85 28.34 -17.27
C ALA A 20 -26.51 28.74 -15.83
N ILE A 21 -27.38 29.51 -15.17
CA ILE A 21 -27.23 29.89 -13.76
C ILE A 21 -27.23 28.65 -12.86
N ILE A 22 -28.16 27.72 -13.09
CA ILE A 22 -28.21 26.46 -12.35
C ILE A 22 -26.94 25.65 -12.56
N MET A 23 -26.46 25.52 -13.80
CA MET A 23 -25.24 24.76 -14.11
C MET A 23 -23.99 25.34 -13.45
N VAL A 24 -23.86 26.67 -13.41
CA VAL A 24 -22.78 27.34 -12.68
C VAL A 24 -22.83 27.00 -11.18
N GLY A 25 -24.03 26.93 -10.59
CA GLY A 25 -24.21 26.53 -9.20
C GLY A 25 -23.88 25.05 -8.92
N LEU A 26 -24.13 24.17 -9.90
CA LEU A 26 -23.88 22.72 -9.75
C LEU A 26 -22.41 22.33 -9.94
N TYR A 27 -21.64 23.08 -10.73
CA TYR A 27 -20.23 22.79 -10.99
C TYR A 27 -19.35 22.62 -9.74
N PRO A 28 -19.37 23.53 -8.74
CA PRO A 28 -18.58 23.35 -7.52
C PRO A 28 -19.01 22.12 -6.71
N ILE A 29 -20.31 21.79 -6.70
CA ILE A 29 -20.82 20.59 -6.02
C ILE A 29 -20.27 19.33 -6.69
N TYR A 30 -20.31 19.26 -8.02
CA TYR A 30 -19.76 18.15 -8.77
C TYR A 30 -18.26 17.94 -8.51
N THR A 31 -17.46 19.01 -8.60
CA THR A 31 -16.01 18.92 -8.37
C THR A 31 -15.68 18.50 -6.94
N HIS A 32 -16.46 18.97 -5.95
CA HIS A 32 -16.31 18.54 -4.56
C HIS A 32 -16.62 17.05 -4.38
N ILE A 33 -17.71 16.55 -4.99
CA ILE A 33 -18.08 15.12 -4.92
C ILE A 33 -16.99 14.25 -5.55
N VAL A 34 -16.49 14.62 -6.73
CA VAL A 34 -15.44 13.87 -7.42
C VAL A 34 -14.16 13.82 -6.58
N ALA A 35 -13.71 14.96 -6.05
CA ALA A 35 -12.52 15.02 -5.21
C ALA A 35 -12.67 14.16 -3.94
N PHE A 36 -13.81 14.27 -3.26
CA PHE A 36 -14.11 13.48 -2.07
C PHE A 36 -14.14 11.97 -2.34
N ASN A 37 -14.79 11.54 -3.41
CA ASN A 37 -14.83 10.13 -3.79
C ASN A 37 -13.44 9.59 -4.13
N MET A 38 -12.61 10.39 -4.80
CA MET A 38 -11.25 10.01 -5.13
C MET A 38 -10.37 9.84 -3.89
N GLU A 39 -10.48 10.75 -2.92
CA GLU A 39 -9.77 10.63 -1.64
C GLU A 39 -10.16 9.37 -0.88
N ASN A 40 -11.45 9.06 -0.83
CA ASN A 40 -11.93 7.85 -0.18
C ASN A 40 -11.42 6.60 -0.89
N TYR A 41 -11.46 6.59 -2.22
CA TYR A 41 -10.93 5.49 -3.01
C TYR A 41 -9.44 5.25 -2.73
N ILE A 42 -8.61 6.32 -2.71
CA ILE A 42 -7.18 6.23 -2.39
C ILE A 42 -6.95 5.68 -0.98
N ARG A 43 -7.71 6.15 0.01
CA ARG A 43 -7.59 5.67 1.40
C ARG A 43 -7.99 4.20 1.55
N THR A 44 -9.05 3.78 0.86
CA THR A 44 -9.48 2.37 0.86
C THR A 44 -8.44 1.49 0.19
N ALA A 45 -7.99 1.85 -1.03
CA ALA A 45 -6.97 1.11 -1.75
C ALA A 45 -5.65 1.02 -0.96
N LEU A 46 -5.25 2.10 -0.29
CA LEU A 46 -4.10 2.12 0.62
C LEU A 46 -4.27 1.09 1.74
N ASN A 47 -5.40 1.14 2.46
CA ASN A 47 -5.61 0.28 3.60
C ASN A 47 -5.70 -1.20 3.19
N ASP A 48 -6.40 -1.50 2.10
CA ASP A 48 -6.56 -2.86 1.59
C ASP A 48 -5.21 -3.46 1.17
N ASN A 49 -4.38 -2.69 0.45
CA ASN A 49 -3.04 -3.13 0.05
C ASN A 49 -2.10 -3.29 1.26
N LEU A 50 -2.06 -2.32 2.18
CA LEU A 50 -1.22 -2.41 3.38
C LEU A 50 -1.62 -3.58 4.26
N ARG A 51 -2.93 -3.81 4.40
CA ARG A 51 -3.47 -4.95 5.12
C ARG A 51 -3.09 -6.26 4.45
N ALA A 52 -3.25 -6.40 3.14
CA ALA A 52 -2.85 -7.60 2.41
C ALA A 52 -1.34 -7.91 2.57
N GLY A 53 -0.50 -6.87 2.47
CA GLY A 53 0.94 -6.97 2.73
C GLY A 53 1.26 -7.44 4.14
N MET A 54 0.65 -6.82 5.15
CA MET A 54 0.85 -7.18 6.56
C MET A 54 0.29 -8.56 6.89
N ASP A 55 -0.88 -8.94 6.38
CA ASP A 55 -1.49 -10.24 6.64
C ASP A 55 -0.60 -11.37 6.12
N ARG A 56 -0.03 -11.21 4.91
CA ARG A 56 0.91 -12.18 4.37
C ARG A 56 2.21 -12.24 5.17
N LEU A 57 2.85 -11.11 5.40
CA LEU A 57 4.11 -11.02 6.14
C LEU A 57 3.93 -11.53 7.59
N SER A 58 2.81 -11.23 8.22
CA SER A 58 2.53 -11.66 9.59
C SER A 58 2.22 -13.13 9.74
N ARG A 59 1.58 -13.74 8.73
CA ARG A 59 1.36 -15.19 8.72
C ARG A 59 2.69 -15.93 8.67
N GLU A 60 3.55 -15.59 7.71
CA GLU A 60 4.83 -16.27 7.53
C GLU A 60 5.77 -16.02 8.73
N LEU A 61 5.79 -14.81 9.30
CA LEU A 61 6.55 -14.53 10.53
C LEU A 61 6.05 -15.27 11.77
N ARG A 62 4.76 -15.61 11.86
CA ARG A 62 4.24 -16.41 13.00
C ARG A 62 4.69 -17.86 12.93
N GLU A 63 4.89 -18.36 11.71
CA GLU A 63 5.34 -19.72 11.41
C GLU A 63 6.87 -19.81 11.40
N ALA A 64 7.57 -18.68 11.49
CA ALA A 64 9.02 -18.63 11.51
C ALA A 64 9.61 -19.43 12.69
N THR A 65 10.60 -20.26 12.35
CA THR A 65 11.43 -21.01 13.28
C THR A 65 12.60 -20.16 13.76
N GLU A 66 13.18 -19.37 12.86
CA GLU A 66 14.27 -18.44 13.15
C GLU A 66 13.99 -17.08 12.51
N VAL A 67 14.31 -15.99 13.21
CA VAL A 67 14.23 -14.64 12.66
C VAL A 67 15.56 -13.94 12.85
N ASN A 68 16.08 -13.40 11.76
CA ASN A 68 17.31 -12.65 11.77
C ASN A 68 16.99 -11.17 12.01
N ASP A 69 17.62 -10.59 13.02
CA ASP A 69 17.46 -9.18 13.31
C ASP A 69 18.35 -8.37 12.35
N PRO A 70 17.80 -7.43 11.56
CA PRO A 70 18.60 -6.56 10.70
C PRO A 70 19.55 -5.65 11.50
N ASP A 71 19.33 -5.46 12.81
CA ASP A 71 20.22 -4.68 13.68
C ASP A 71 21.31 -5.53 14.38
N ASP A 72 21.37 -6.85 14.17
CA ASP A 72 22.38 -7.73 14.76
C ASP A 72 23.72 -7.70 13.98
N PRO A 73 24.84 -7.28 14.59
CA PRO A 73 26.13 -7.21 13.93
C PRO A 73 26.75 -8.58 13.56
N ASP A 74 26.27 -9.69 14.13
CA ASP A 74 26.82 -11.05 13.89
C ASP A 74 26.06 -11.81 12.79
N ASN A 75 25.15 -11.13 12.08
CA ASN A 75 24.29 -11.71 11.07
C ASN A 75 25.10 -12.06 9.79
N SER A 76 25.43 -13.34 9.60
CA SER A 76 26.39 -13.84 8.61
C SER A 76 25.82 -14.07 7.19
N PHE A 77 24.87 -13.25 6.74
CA PHE A 77 24.24 -13.37 5.42
C PHE A 77 24.69 -12.23 4.47
N PRO A 78 24.70 -12.45 3.14
CA PRO A 78 25.52 -11.66 2.22
C PRO A 78 25.08 -10.20 2.13
N ASP A 79 26.00 -9.33 2.56
CA ASP A 79 26.18 -7.91 2.31
C ASP A 79 24.96 -6.97 2.38
N GLY A 80 24.94 -6.14 3.44
CA GLY A 80 24.39 -4.79 3.39
C GLY A 80 22.87 -4.67 3.40
N GLU A 81 22.17 -5.60 4.05
CA GLU A 81 20.71 -5.56 4.26
C GLU A 81 20.25 -4.14 4.66
N GLU A 82 19.44 -3.51 3.80
CA GLU A 82 18.83 -2.23 4.09
C GLU A 82 17.99 -2.35 5.38
N ARG A 83 17.93 -1.32 6.23
CA ARG A 83 17.06 -1.27 7.44
C ARG A 83 15.55 -1.52 7.19
N ASN A 84 15.19 -1.73 5.93
CA ASN A 84 13.86 -1.91 5.40
C ASN A 84 13.61 -3.36 4.93
N SER A 85 14.46 -4.32 5.32
CA SER A 85 14.25 -5.75 5.10
C SER A 85 14.16 -6.54 6.42
N ILE A 86 13.53 -7.71 6.33
CA ILE A 86 13.56 -8.74 7.36
C ILE A 86 13.78 -10.09 6.69
N VAL A 87 14.64 -10.90 7.31
CA VAL A 87 14.96 -12.26 6.86
C VAL A 87 14.60 -13.23 7.96
N PHE A 88 13.95 -14.33 7.60
CA PHE A 88 13.56 -15.37 8.55
C PHE A 88 13.44 -16.72 7.86
N VAL A 89 13.51 -17.77 8.66
CA VAL A 89 13.34 -19.16 8.23
C VAL A 89 11.96 -19.62 8.67
N HIS A 90 11.21 -20.25 7.76
CA HIS A 90 9.91 -20.84 8.07
C HIS A 90 9.69 -22.13 7.26
N PRO A 91 8.80 -23.04 7.69
CA PRO A 91 8.54 -24.29 6.97
C PRO A 91 8.00 -24.03 5.56
N ASP A 92 8.48 -24.78 4.56
CA ASP A 92 7.99 -24.70 3.19
C ASP A 92 6.49 -25.08 3.15
N PRO A 93 5.60 -24.21 2.64
CA PRO A 93 4.18 -24.50 2.51
C PRO A 93 3.85 -25.74 1.66
N GLN A 94 4.73 -26.13 0.74
CA GLN A 94 4.56 -27.30 -0.13
C GLN A 94 5.11 -28.58 0.51
N ASN A 95 6.17 -28.45 1.31
CA ASN A 95 6.76 -29.56 2.06
C ASN A 95 7.12 -29.13 3.49
N PRO A 96 6.22 -29.33 4.46
CA PRO A 96 6.41 -28.85 5.83
C PRO A 96 7.59 -29.49 6.59
N GLU A 97 8.20 -30.55 6.05
CA GLU A 97 9.39 -31.19 6.62
C GLU A 97 10.69 -30.45 6.24
N THR A 98 10.63 -29.52 5.29
CA THR A 98 11.75 -28.70 4.86
C THR A 98 11.54 -27.24 5.25
N GLU A 99 12.62 -26.56 5.60
CA GLU A 99 12.60 -25.13 5.89
C GLU A 99 13.05 -24.33 4.68
N GLU A 100 12.41 -23.18 4.44
CA GLU A 100 12.86 -22.20 3.46
C GLU A 100 13.22 -20.87 4.14
N MET A 101 14.25 -20.21 3.62
CA MET A 101 14.66 -18.90 4.08
C MET A 101 14.05 -17.83 3.19
N VAL A 102 13.39 -16.86 3.82
CA VAL A 102 12.57 -15.86 3.14
C VAL A 102 13.02 -14.46 3.53
N LYS A 103 13.07 -13.58 2.53
CA LYS A 103 13.38 -12.17 2.69
C LYS A 103 12.23 -11.31 2.22
N TYR A 104 11.79 -10.41 3.09
CA TYR A 104 10.87 -9.34 2.76
C TYR A 104 11.63 -8.03 2.67
N VAL A 105 11.43 -7.28 1.58
CA VAL A 105 12.08 -5.98 1.36
C VAL A 105 11.15 -5.07 0.58
N ILE A 106 11.28 -3.76 0.79
CA ILE A 106 10.64 -2.77 -0.07
C ILE A 106 11.55 -2.43 -1.25
N ALA A 107 11.04 -2.52 -2.47
CA ALA A 107 11.80 -2.18 -3.67
C ALA A 107 10.98 -1.24 -4.55
N ALA A 108 11.68 -0.40 -5.32
CA ALA A 108 11.02 0.41 -6.34
C ALA A 108 10.30 -0.50 -7.34
N SER A 109 9.07 -0.13 -7.71
CA SER A 109 8.35 -0.85 -8.76
C SER A 109 9.07 -0.67 -10.09
N SER A 110 9.27 -1.77 -10.80
CA SER A 110 9.75 -1.75 -12.18
C SER A 110 8.61 -1.58 -13.19
N ALA A 111 7.35 -1.72 -12.75
CA ALA A 111 6.20 -1.78 -13.64
C ALA A 111 5.51 -0.42 -13.79
N TYR A 112 5.26 0.30 -12.70
CA TYR A 112 4.56 1.59 -12.72
C TYR A 112 4.77 2.39 -11.44
N SER A 113 4.40 3.66 -11.45
CA SER A 113 4.31 4.50 -10.24
C SER A 113 2.91 5.07 -10.13
N ILE A 114 2.44 5.27 -8.90
CA ILE A 114 1.13 5.86 -8.64
C ILE A 114 1.33 7.33 -8.26
N PRO A 115 0.78 8.31 -9.01
CA PRO A 115 1.03 9.74 -8.76
C PRO A 115 0.67 10.22 -7.34
N TYR A 116 -0.28 9.55 -6.69
CA TYR A 116 -0.72 9.86 -5.33
C TYR A 116 0.25 9.35 -4.26
N PHE A 117 1.18 8.46 -4.61
CA PHE A 117 2.17 7.87 -3.71
C PHE A 117 3.58 8.21 -4.20
N PRO A 118 4.09 9.42 -3.92
CA PRO A 118 5.44 9.80 -4.33
C PRO A 118 6.46 8.87 -3.68
N GLU A 119 7.43 8.41 -4.48
CA GLU A 119 8.46 7.44 -4.04
C GLU A 119 7.87 6.13 -3.50
N GLY A 120 6.66 5.78 -3.94
CA GLY A 120 6.00 4.53 -3.59
C GLY A 120 6.80 3.31 -4.05
N LYS A 121 7.07 2.41 -3.10
CA LYS A 121 7.75 1.12 -3.26
C LYS A 121 6.76 -0.01 -3.01
N GLU A 122 7.10 -1.18 -3.53
CA GLU A 122 6.35 -2.42 -3.38
C GLU A 122 6.99 -3.27 -2.30
N LEU A 123 6.17 -3.94 -1.49
CA LEU A 123 6.66 -5.03 -0.66
C LEU A 123 6.88 -6.26 -1.54
N ARG A 124 8.10 -6.79 -1.52
CA ARG A 124 8.48 -8.00 -2.28
C ARG A 124 8.95 -9.09 -1.35
N ARG A 125 8.70 -10.32 -1.76
CA ARG A 125 9.14 -11.54 -1.09
C ARG A 125 10.10 -12.30 -1.98
N TYR A 126 11.22 -12.69 -1.39
CA TYR A 126 12.26 -13.51 -2.00
C TYR A 126 12.47 -14.78 -1.19
N VAL A 127 12.89 -15.85 -1.86
CA VAL A 127 13.25 -17.14 -1.25
C VAL A 127 14.69 -17.46 -1.61
N TRP A 128 15.44 -17.94 -0.64
CA TRP A 128 16.82 -18.36 -0.86
C TRP A 128 16.87 -19.74 -1.51
N ASN A 129 17.58 -19.87 -2.63
CA ASN A 129 17.76 -21.16 -3.33
C ASN A 129 19.07 -21.89 -2.97
N GLY A 130 19.88 -21.33 -2.05
CA GLY A 130 21.21 -21.83 -1.71
C GLY A 130 22.37 -20.98 -2.27
N THR A 131 22.13 -20.20 -3.32
CA THR A 131 23.14 -19.38 -4.02
C THR A 131 22.69 -17.93 -4.22
N ASP A 132 21.40 -17.69 -4.48
CA ASP A 132 20.83 -16.35 -4.72
C ASP A 132 19.38 -16.26 -4.20
N TRP A 133 18.87 -15.02 -4.11
CA TRP A 133 17.49 -14.68 -3.77
C TRP A 133 16.61 -14.77 -5.02
N GLU A 134 15.76 -15.79 -5.08
CA GLU A 134 14.79 -15.95 -6.16
C GLU A 134 13.41 -15.38 -5.81
N GLY A 135 12.64 -15.04 -6.84
CA GLY A 135 11.30 -14.49 -6.69
C GLY A 135 11.26 -12.97 -6.87
N GLY A 136 10.70 -12.25 -5.89
CA GLY A 136 10.52 -10.80 -5.99
C GLY A 136 9.19 -10.37 -6.61
N ASN A 137 8.18 -11.24 -6.61
CA ASN A 137 6.84 -10.85 -7.01
C ASN A 137 6.29 -9.81 -6.01
N PRO A 138 5.72 -8.70 -6.49
CA PRO A 138 5.13 -7.70 -5.62
C PRO A 138 3.92 -8.26 -4.88
N ILE A 139 3.87 -8.04 -3.58
CA ILE A 139 2.75 -8.37 -2.70
C ILE A 139 1.79 -7.19 -2.61
N THR A 140 2.32 -5.97 -2.67
CA THR A 140 1.56 -4.73 -2.61
C THR A 140 1.82 -3.90 -3.86
N GLU A 141 0.88 -3.01 -4.16
CA GLU A 141 1.12 -1.89 -5.08
C GLU A 141 2.28 -0.99 -4.58
N PRO A 142 2.86 -0.13 -5.46
CA PRO A 142 3.91 0.83 -5.10
C PRO A 142 3.35 1.99 -4.27
N ILE A 143 2.97 1.71 -3.04
CA ILE A 143 2.35 2.66 -2.11
C ILE A 143 3.14 2.82 -0.80
N ILE A 144 4.18 2.01 -0.59
CA ILE A 144 4.96 2.01 0.65
C ILE A 144 6.14 2.95 0.50
N TYR A 145 6.24 3.95 1.37
CA TYR A 145 7.40 4.84 1.41
C TYR A 145 8.56 4.20 2.18
N ASN A 146 8.26 3.65 3.37
CA ASN A 146 9.24 3.03 4.22
C ASN A 146 8.63 1.89 5.06
N ILE A 147 9.47 0.96 5.52
CA ILE A 147 9.09 -0.07 6.48
C ILE A 147 10.14 -0.15 7.57
N VAL A 148 9.70 -0.30 8.82
CA VAL A 148 10.58 -0.41 9.98
C VAL A 148 10.24 -1.67 10.73
N PHE A 149 11.26 -2.50 10.97
CA PHE A 149 11.18 -3.70 11.80
C PHE A 149 11.87 -3.42 13.14
N LYS A 150 11.28 -3.87 14.25
CA LYS A 150 11.92 -3.86 15.56
C LYS A 150 11.59 -5.14 16.31
N ARG A 151 12.62 -5.90 16.68
CA ARG A 151 12.47 -7.08 17.53
C ARG A 151 12.54 -6.70 19.01
N GLN A 152 11.66 -7.30 19.81
CA GLN A 152 11.61 -7.18 21.27
C GLN A 152 11.32 -8.58 21.85
N GLY A 153 12.38 -9.38 22.02
CA GLY A 153 12.26 -10.78 22.38
C GLY A 153 11.59 -11.58 21.26
N GLN A 154 10.44 -12.21 21.57
CA GLN A 154 9.62 -12.95 20.61
C GLN A 154 8.62 -12.08 19.84
N LEU A 155 8.53 -10.78 20.17
CA LEU A 155 7.66 -9.84 19.47
C LEU A 155 8.43 -9.09 18.39
N ILE A 156 7.87 -9.05 17.19
CA ILE A 156 8.34 -8.21 16.09
C ILE A 156 7.30 -7.12 15.84
N LYS A 157 7.74 -5.87 15.97
CA LYS A 157 6.95 -4.69 15.64
C LYS A 157 7.29 -4.28 14.23
N ILE A 158 6.27 -4.08 13.42
CA ILE A 158 6.40 -3.63 12.05
C ILE A 158 5.63 -2.33 11.91
N ALA A 159 6.26 -1.32 11.35
CA ALA A 159 5.61 -0.08 10.94
C ALA A 159 5.80 0.10 9.44
N ILE A 160 4.71 0.03 8.68
CA ILE A 160 4.69 0.39 7.27
C ILE A 160 4.24 1.84 7.16
N ILE A 161 5.04 2.66 6.49
CA ILE A 161 4.82 4.09 6.30
C ILE A 161 4.52 4.30 4.82
N SER A 162 3.38 4.91 4.53
CA SER A 162 2.97 5.31 3.17
C SER A 162 2.80 6.81 3.11
N ARG A 163 3.45 7.45 2.14
CA ARG A 163 3.34 8.88 1.90
C ARG A 163 2.32 9.15 0.79
N VAL A 164 1.28 9.93 1.07
CA VAL A 164 0.10 10.04 0.20
C VAL A 164 -0.30 11.48 -0.07
N ILE A 165 -0.47 11.84 -1.34
CA ILE A 165 -1.03 13.14 -1.78
C ILE A 165 -2.50 12.94 -2.09
N LEU A 166 -3.38 13.31 -1.16
CA LEU A 166 -4.83 13.15 -1.31
C LEU A 166 -5.47 14.16 -2.28
N ARG A 167 -4.85 15.34 -2.43
CA ARG A 167 -5.32 16.41 -3.33
C ARG A 167 -4.15 17.03 -4.06
N LYS A 168 -4.33 17.29 -5.35
CA LYS A 168 -3.33 17.98 -6.18
C LYS A 168 -3.00 19.35 -5.54
N GLY A 169 -1.71 19.61 -5.33
CA GLY A 169 -1.21 20.85 -4.72
C GLY A 169 -1.33 20.92 -3.19
N LYS A 170 -1.72 19.83 -2.53
CA LYS A 170 -1.58 19.68 -1.07
C LYS A 170 -0.32 18.91 -0.72
N GLU A 171 0.18 19.15 0.48
CA GLU A 171 1.31 18.40 1.03
C GLU A 171 0.95 16.92 1.19
N ALA A 172 1.97 16.07 1.04
CA ALA A 172 1.82 14.66 1.28
C ALA A 172 1.60 14.38 2.77
N GLN A 173 0.75 13.41 3.07
CA GLN A 173 0.44 12.95 4.42
C GLN A 173 1.00 11.56 4.62
N ASP A 174 1.63 11.34 5.77
CA ASP A 174 2.16 10.03 6.14
C ASP A 174 1.07 9.21 6.85
N TYR A 175 0.81 8.02 6.31
CA TYR A 175 -0.05 7.00 6.88
C TYR A 175 0.82 5.89 7.45
N ILE A 176 0.65 5.60 8.74
CA ILE A 176 1.46 4.61 9.45
C ILE A 176 0.57 3.44 9.83
N PHE A 177 0.92 2.27 9.33
CA PHE A 177 0.25 1.01 9.64
C PHE A 177 1.16 0.17 10.52
N ILE A 178 0.70 -0.13 11.74
CA ILE A 178 1.51 -0.80 12.76
C ILE A 178 0.97 -2.20 13.03
N GLY A 179 1.84 -3.19 12.93
CA GLY A 179 1.58 -4.58 13.30
C GLY A 179 2.49 -5.04 14.43
N ASN A 180 1.96 -5.83 15.37
CA ASN A 180 2.76 -6.54 16.36
C ASN A 180 2.55 -8.05 16.13
N ILE A 181 3.64 -8.78 16.00
CA ILE A 181 3.62 -10.22 15.72
C ILE A 181 4.41 -10.95 16.80
N GLY A 182 3.81 -11.97 17.41
CA GLY A 182 4.54 -12.95 18.20
C GLY A 182 5.04 -14.08 17.31
N VAL A 183 6.32 -14.38 17.37
CA VAL A 183 6.95 -15.50 16.67
C VAL A 183 6.89 -16.73 17.57
N ARG A 184 6.46 -17.89 17.04
CA ARG A 184 6.26 -19.11 17.85
C ARG A 184 7.57 -19.70 18.37
N ASN A 185 8.59 -19.77 17.54
CA ASN A 185 9.76 -20.62 17.78
C ASN A 185 11.10 -19.88 17.78
N ALA A 186 11.10 -18.54 17.74
CA ALA A 186 12.30 -17.75 17.95
C ALA A 186 12.74 -17.84 19.43
N LEU A 187 13.24 -18.99 19.84
CA LEU A 187 13.99 -19.16 21.08
C LEU A 187 15.40 -18.61 20.85
N PRO A 188 16.01 -18.00 21.90
CA PRO A 188 17.36 -17.45 21.84
C PRO A 188 18.42 -18.52 21.63
#